data_AF-A0A6C0JHW4-F1
#
_entry.id   AF-A0A6C0JHW4-F1
#
_cell.length_a   1.000
_cell.length_b   1.000
_cell.length_c   1.000
_cell.angle_alpha   90.00
_cell.angle_beta   90.00
_cell.angle_gamma   90.00
#
_symmetry.space_group_name_H-M   'P 1'
#
loop_
_entity.id
_entity.type
_entity.pdbx_description
1 polymer ?
#
loop_
_entity_poly.entity_id
_entity_poly.type
_entity_poly.pdbx_seq_one_letter_code
_entity_poly.pdbx_strand_id
1 'polypeptide(L)'
;MDTYEIAIFEYSELYDGDRDVSPDKVICEFIEYYTRYFNPHYYEEENVRFQRGRTWLSYADNSGGDKPMTIMLMGSITEELVANLNEAVAKVHVKTCEDCGKEIKDKKWAVCEVCRDK
;
A
#
# COMPACT_ATOMS: atom_id res chain seq x y z
N MET A 1 18.94 13.04 11.27
CA MET A 1 17.84 12.90 10.31
C MET A 1 16.64 12.53 11.12
N ASP A 2 15.51 13.20 10.93
CA ASP A 2 14.26 12.81 11.60
C ASP A 2 13.81 11.48 10.99
N THR A 3 13.55 10.49 11.84
CA THR A 3 13.01 9.19 11.44
C THR A 3 11.48 9.26 11.31
N TYR A 4 10.91 8.24 10.69
CA TYR A 4 9.46 8.10 10.53
C TYR A 4 8.91 7.04 11.47
N GLU A 5 7.62 7.15 11.76
CA GLU A 5 6.86 6.11 12.45
C GLU A 5 5.77 5.58 11.51
N ILE A 6 5.65 4.27 11.43
CA ILE A 6 4.57 3.56 10.75
C ILE A 6 3.75 2.86 11.83
N ALA A 7 2.47 3.19 11.93
CA ALA A 7 1.55 2.62 12.92
C ALA A 7 0.36 1.97 12.22
N ILE A 8 0.02 0.74 12.61
CA ILE A 8 -1.06 -0.05 12.04
C ILE A 8 -2.13 -0.17 13.11
N PHE A 9 -3.34 0.21 12.77
CA PHE A 9 -4.49 0.15 13.66
C PHE A 9 -5.51 -0.85 13.13
N GLU A 10 -6.02 -1.73 14.01
CA GLU A 10 -7.27 -2.44 13.80
C GLU A 10 -8.33 -1.66 14.57
N TYR A 11 -9.36 -1.15 13.88
CA TYR A 11 -10.26 -0.15 14.44
C TYR A 11 -9.51 1.09 14.96
N SER A 12 -9.43 1.23 16.29
CA SER A 12 -8.76 2.34 16.99
C SER A 12 -7.59 1.84 17.86
N GLU A 13 -7.30 0.54 17.84
CA GLU A 13 -6.27 -0.07 18.66
C GLU A 13 -4.98 -0.25 17.85
N LEU A 14 -3.86 0.14 18.44
CA LEU A 14 -2.55 -0.08 17.83
C LEU A 14 -2.30 -1.60 17.76
N TYR A 15 -2.18 -2.11 16.54
CA TYR A 15 -2.06 -3.53 16.24
C TYR A 15 -0.60 -3.93 15.95
N ASP A 16 0.09 -3.13 15.12
CA ASP A 16 1.49 -3.34 14.72
C ASP A 16 2.13 -1.97 14.40
N GLY A 17 3.44 -1.94 14.17
CA GLY A 17 4.13 -0.75 13.70
C GLY A 17 5.62 -0.73 13.98
N ASP A 18 6.29 0.26 13.39
CA ASP A 18 7.70 0.58 13.61
C ASP A 18 7.84 2.08 13.91
N ARG A 19 8.64 2.43 14.92
CA ARG A 19 8.82 3.81 15.40
C ARG A 19 10.11 4.46 14.94
N ASP A 20 11.02 3.72 14.30
CA ASP A 20 12.35 4.23 13.95
C ASP A 20 12.73 3.90 12.50
N VAL A 21 11.82 4.24 11.58
CA VAL A 21 11.99 3.97 10.15
C VAL A 21 12.88 5.04 9.54
N SER A 22 13.97 4.61 8.92
CA SER A 22 14.92 5.52 8.31
C SER A 22 14.36 6.14 7.01
N PRO A 23 14.67 7.42 6.69
CA PRO A 23 14.16 8.09 5.49
C PRO A 23 14.47 7.37 4.16
N ASP A 24 15.57 6.64 4.09
CA ASP A 24 16.00 5.85 2.94
C ASP A 24 15.20 4.55 2.75
N LYS A 25 14.51 4.08 3.80
CA LYS A 25 13.72 2.83 3.78
C LYS A 25 12.22 3.05 3.90
N VAL A 26 11.78 4.26 4.25
CA VAL A 26 10.38 4.55 4.57
C VAL A 26 9.38 4.08 3.52
N ILE A 27 9.70 4.25 2.23
CA ILE A 27 8.83 3.79 1.15
C ILE A 27 8.75 2.26 1.13
N CYS A 28 9.90 1.59 1.19
CA CYS A 28 9.97 0.13 1.16
C CYS A 28 9.20 -0.49 2.33
N GLU A 29 9.47 -0.04 3.56
CA GLU A 29 8.83 -0.57 4.76
C GLU A 29 7.33 -0.26 4.79
N PHE A 30 6.93 0.94 4.34
CA PHE A 30 5.51 1.27 4.21
C PHE A 30 4.78 0.34 3.24
N ILE A 31 5.40 0.05 2.09
CA ILE A 31 4.83 -0.86 1.10
C ILE A 31 4.76 -2.30 1.61
N GLU A 32 5.73 -2.75 2.41
CA GLU A 32 5.65 -4.07 3.06
C GLU A 32 4.42 -4.18 3.98
N TYR A 33 4.17 -3.17 4.80
CA TYR A 33 2.96 -3.11 5.62
C TYR A 33 1.69 -3.00 4.75
N TYR A 34 1.71 -2.17 3.72
CA TYR A 34 0.59 -2.03 2.78
C TYR A 34 0.23 -3.37 2.13
N THR A 35 1.19 -4.08 1.55
CA THR A 35 0.93 -5.38 0.91
C THR A 35 0.53 -6.45 1.92
N ARG A 36 1.02 -6.40 3.16
CA ARG A 36 0.63 -7.34 4.21
C ARG A 36 -0.84 -7.21 4.60
N TYR A 37 -1.33 -5.99 4.79
CA TYR A 37 -2.68 -5.74 5.33
C TYR A 37 -3.72 -5.37 4.27
N PHE A 38 -3.30 -4.79 3.15
CA PHE A 38 -4.13 -4.48 1.98
C PHE A 38 -3.67 -5.27 0.75
N ASN A 39 -3.48 -6.57 0.93
CA ASN A 39 -3.01 -7.44 -0.14
C ASN A 39 -3.96 -7.33 -1.37
N PRO A 40 -3.46 -6.93 -2.54
CA PRO A 40 -4.26 -6.72 -3.75
C PRO A 40 -5.02 -7.96 -4.25
N HIS A 41 -4.64 -9.15 -3.79
CA HIS A 41 -5.37 -10.38 -4.07
C HIS A 41 -6.74 -10.41 -3.39
N TYR A 42 -6.88 -9.76 -2.23
CA TYR A 42 -8.11 -9.72 -1.43
C TYR A 42 -8.73 -8.33 -1.35
N TYR A 43 -7.93 -7.27 -1.57
CA TYR A 43 -8.35 -5.87 -1.49
C TYR A 43 -8.31 -5.21 -2.86
N GLU A 44 -9.47 -4.75 -3.32
CA GLU A 44 -9.52 -3.84 -4.46
C GLU A 44 -9.03 -2.45 -4.06
N GLU A 45 -8.29 -1.80 -4.95
CA GLU A 45 -7.73 -0.45 -4.75
C GLU A 45 -8.80 0.57 -4.33
N GLU A 46 -10.02 0.47 -4.87
CA GLU A 46 -11.13 1.37 -4.54
C GLU A 46 -11.64 1.23 -3.10
N ASN A 47 -11.36 0.10 -2.44
CA ASN A 47 -11.72 -0.14 -1.06
C ASN A 47 -10.66 0.39 -0.08
N VAL A 48 -9.59 1.01 -0.57
CA VAL A 48 -8.55 1.61 0.28
C VAL A 48 -8.59 3.12 0.14
N ARG A 49 -8.90 3.81 1.24
CA ARG A 49 -9.00 5.28 1.27
C ARG A 49 -7.68 5.90 1.70
N PHE A 50 -7.11 6.73 0.83
CA PHE A 50 -5.98 7.59 1.16
C PHE A 50 -6.43 8.89 1.88
N GLN A 51 -5.73 9.27 2.95
CA GLN A 51 -5.87 10.55 3.63
C GLN A 51 -4.50 11.11 3.99
N ARG A 52 -4.39 12.45 4.09
CA ARG A 52 -3.16 13.09 4.54
C ARG A 52 -3.40 14.34 5.37
N GLY A 53 -2.51 14.54 6.34
CA GLY A 53 -2.26 15.79 7.02
C GLY A 53 -0.89 16.36 6.65
N ARG A 54 -0.41 17.33 7.44
CA ARG A 54 0.92 17.93 7.22
C ARG A 54 2.08 17.04 7.70
N THR A 55 1.85 16.27 8.75
CA THR A 55 2.87 15.45 9.43
C THR A 55 2.54 13.97 9.44
N TRP A 56 1.50 13.59 8.69
CA TRP A 56 1.05 12.22 8.59
C TRP A 56 0.32 11.96 7.28
N LEU A 57 0.30 10.71 6.86
CA LEU A 57 -0.60 10.18 5.83
C LEU A 57 -1.11 8.81 6.26
N SER A 58 -2.22 8.37 5.70
CA SER A 58 -2.77 7.05 5.98
C SER A 58 -3.49 6.45 4.78
N TYR A 59 -3.53 5.12 4.79
CA TYR A 59 -4.40 4.30 3.96
C TYR A 59 -5.29 3.48 4.89
N ALA A 60 -6.60 3.56 4.69
CA ALA A 60 -7.58 2.91 5.54
C ALA A 60 -8.51 2.00 4.73
N ASP A 61 -8.82 0.84 5.28
CA ASP A 61 -9.86 -0.06 4.78
C ASP A 61 -11.22 0.66 4.81
N ASN A 62 -11.89 0.66 3.66
CA ASN A 62 -13.24 1.19 3.48
C ASN A 62 -14.19 0.16 2.85
N SER A 63 -13.82 -1.12 2.86
CA SER A 63 -14.64 -2.24 2.34
C SER A 63 -15.89 -2.55 3.18
N GLY A 64 -15.94 -2.07 4.44
CA GLY A 64 -17.01 -2.38 5.39
C GLY A 64 -16.87 -3.75 6.05
N GLY A 65 -15.68 -4.37 5.98
CA GLY A 65 -15.36 -5.62 6.66
C GLY A 65 -15.38 -5.54 8.19
N ASP A 66 -15.19 -6.70 8.84
CA ASP A 66 -15.26 -6.88 10.29
C ASP A 66 -13.95 -6.54 11.04
N LYS A 67 -12.89 -6.22 10.32
CA LYS A 67 -11.58 -5.82 10.87
C LYS A 67 -10.92 -4.74 10.01
N PRO A 68 -11.46 -3.51 10.03
CA PRO A 68 -10.91 -2.43 9.22
C PRO A 68 -9.51 -2.08 9.72
N MET A 69 -8.55 -2.14 8.81
CA MET A 69 -7.15 -1.79 9.07
C MET A 69 -6.89 -0.34 8.63
N THR A 70 -6.05 0.37 9.38
CA THR A 70 -5.49 1.66 8.96
C THR A 70 -3.98 1.62 9.12
N ILE A 71 -3.26 1.92 8.04
CA ILE A 71 -1.81 2.08 8.05
C ILE A 71 -1.52 3.57 8.01
N MET A 72 -0.79 4.07 9.00
CA MET A 72 -0.49 5.48 9.17
C MET A 72 1.03 5.69 9.18
N LEU A 73 1.52 6.59 8.33
CA LEU A 73 2.90 7.07 8.34
C LEU A 73 2.93 8.45 8.98
N MET A 74 3.85 8.67 9.92
CA MET A 74 4.04 9.91 10.64
C MET A 74 5.49 10.38 10.53
N GLY A 75 5.69 11.68 10.37
CA GLY A 75 7.00 12.31 10.21
C GLY A 75 6.94 13.54 9.32
N SER A 76 8.07 13.87 8.68
CA SER A 76 8.17 14.99 7.73
C SER A 76 7.58 14.60 6.37
N ILE A 77 6.26 14.75 6.22
CA ILE A 77 5.56 14.35 4.99
C ILE A 77 5.71 15.43 3.91
N THR A 78 6.63 15.22 2.97
CA THR A 78 6.82 16.09 1.81
C THR A 78 5.91 15.67 0.64
N GLU A 79 5.67 16.58 -0.31
CA GLU A 79 4.93 16.26 -1.54
C GLU A 79 5.65 15.18 -2.37
N GLU A 80 6.98 15.18 -2.38
CA GLU A 80 7.80 14.17 -3.06
C GLU A 80 7.58 12.77 -2.45
N LEU A 81 7.60 12.67 -1.13
CA LEU A 81 7.35 11.40 -0.44
C LEU A 81 5.94 10.87 -0.75
N VAL A 82 4.94 11.75 -0.73
CA VAL A 82 3.55 11.39 -1.06
C VAL A 82 3.43 10.90 -2.51
N ALA A 83 4.08 11.58 -3.46
CA ALA A 83 4.08 11.16 -4.86
C ALA A 83 4.72 9.77 -5.03
N ASN A 84 5.89 9.56 -4.43
CA ASN A 84 6.61 8.29 -4.51
C ASN A 84 5.83 7.13 -3.86
N LEU A 85 5.18 7.37 -2.71
CA LEU A 85 4.33 6.39 -2.04
C LEU A 85 3.11 6.03 -2.87
N ASN A 86 2.40 7.02 -3.43
CA ASN A 86 1.25 6.76 -4.28
C ASN A 86 1.63 5.96 -5.53
N GLU A 87 2.78 6.27 -6.15
CA GLU A 87 3.29 5.50 -7.27
C GLU A 87 3.62 4.05 -6.86
N ALA A 88 4.26 3.86 -5.70
CA ALA A 88 4.59 2.54 -5.20
C ALA A 88 3.34 1.72 -4.84
N VAL A 89 2.34 2.34 -4.22
CA VAL A 89 1.03 1.71 -3.93
C VAL A 89 0.31 1.33 -5.22
N ALA A 90 0.30 2.21 -6.23
CA ALA A 90 -0.32 1.89 -7.52
C ALA A 90 0.35 0.68 -8.18
N LYS A 91 1.68 0.57 -8.09
CA LYS A 91 2.46 -0.59 -8.60
C LYS A 91 2.08 -1.90 -7.91
N VAL A 92 1.74 -1.87 -6.62
CA VAL A 92 1.29 -3.05 -5.87
C VAL A 92 -0.02 -3.61 -6.45
N HIS A 93 -0.91 -2.75 -6.98
CA HIS A 93 -2.18 -3.16 -7.60
C HIS A 93 -2.07 -3.56 -9.08
N VAL A 94 -0.89 -3.46 -9.69
CA VAL A 94 -0.65 -3.93 -11.06
C VAL A 94 -0.52 -5.45 -11.04
N LYS A 95 -1.53 -6.14 -11.58
CA LYS A 95 -1.46 -7.59 -11.80
C LYS A 95 -0.39 -7.88 -12.85
N THR A 96 0.62 -8.65 -12.48
CA THR A 96 1.63 -9.15 -13.41
C THR A 96 1.47 -10.65 -13.61
N CYS A 97 1.82 -11.15 -14.79
CA CYS A 97 1.80 -12.57 -15.09
C CYS A 97 2.95 -13.29 -14.37
N GLU A 98 2.65 -14.35 -13.63
CA GLU A 98 3.67 -15.16 -12.92
C GLU A 98 4.68 -15.81 -13.88
N ASP A 99 4.26 -16.18 -15.10
CA ASP A 99 5.14 -16.87 -16.07
C ASP A 99 6.09 -15.92 -16.83
N CYS A 100 5.66 -14.68 -17.09
CA CYS A 100 6.41 -13.78 -17.99
C CYS A 100 6.64 -12.37 -17.45
N GLY A 101 6.13 -12.05 -16.26
CA GLY A 101 6.31 -10.76 -15.58
C GLY A 101 5.62 -9.58 -16.26
N LYS A 102 4.87 -9.78 -17.35
CA LYS A 102 4.17 -8.70 -18.05
C LYS A 102 2.90 -8.29 -17.31
N GLU A 103 2.62 -6.99 -17.34
CA GLU A 103 1.39 -6.41 -16.80
C GLU A 103 0.15 -6.98 -17.53
N ILE A 104 -0.83 -7.41 -16.75
CA ILE A 104 -2.13 -7.88 -17.22
C ILE A 104 -3.04 -6.65 -17.30
N LYS A 105 -3.24 -6.14 -18.52
CA LYS A 105 -3.98 -4.89 -18.76
C LYS A 105 -5.46 -4.98 -18.41
N ASP A 106 -6.05 -6.17 -18.49
CA ASP A 106 -7.46 -6.37 -18.17
C ASP A 106 -7.62 -6.91 -16.75
N LYS A 107 -7.89 -6.02 -15.78
CA LYS A 107 -8.05 -6.36 -14.37
C LYS A 107 -9.15 -7.42 -14.12
N LYS A 108 -10.08 -7.61 -15.08
CA LYS A 108 -11.19 -8.58 -15.03
C LYS A 108 -10.80 -10.02 -15.37
N TRP A 109 -9.72 -10.25 -16.12
CA TRP A 109 -9.32 -11.59 -16.54
C TRP A 109 -7.96 -11.95 -15.92
N ALA A 110 -7.87 -13.11 -15.28
CA ALA A 110 -6.63 -13.58 -14.66
C ALA A 110 -5.59 -14.12 -15.68
N VAL A 111 -5.78 -13.87 -16.97
CA VAL A 111 -5.05 -14.56 -18.03
C VAL A 111 -4.13 -13.59 -18.73
N CYS A 112 -2.84 -13.93 -18.77
CA CYS A 112 -1.87 -13.19 -19.57
C CYS A 112 -2.10 -13.48 -21.05
N GLU A 113 -2.53 -12.48 -21.82
CA GLU A 113 -2.73 -12.62 -23.28
C GLU A 113 -1.45 -13.06 -23.99
N VAL A 114 -0.28 -12.62 -23.51
CA VAL A 114 1.02 -12.99 -24.09
C VAL A 114 1.36 -14.47 -23.89
N CYS A 115 0.96 -15.08 -22.78
CA CYS A 115 1.16 -16.51 -22.54
C CYS A 115 0.03 -17.35 -23.14
N ARG A 116 -1.19 -16.80 -23.26
CA ARG A 116 -2.34 -17.48 -23.87
C ARG A 116 -2.18 -17.70 -25.37
N ASP A 117 -1.48 -16.80 -26.05
CA ASP A 117 -1.26 -16.86 -27.50
C ASP A 117 0.01 -17.65 -27.89
N LYS A 118 0.61 -18.41 -26.96
CA LYS A 118 1.73 -19.35 -27.18
C LYS A 118 1.26 -20.79 -27.14
#